data_AF-A0A6I4RHG4-F1
#
_entry.id   AF-A0A6I4RHG4-F1
#
_cell.length_a   1.000
_cell.length_b   1.000
_cell.length_c   1.000
_cell.angle_alpha   90.00
_cell.angle_beta   90.00
_cell.angle_gamma   90.00
#
_symmetry.space_group_name_H-M   'P 1'
#
loop_
_entity.id
_entity.type
_entity.pdbx_description
1 polymer ?
#
loop_
_entity_poly.entity_id
_entity_poly.type
_entity_poly.pdbx_seq_one_letter_code
_entity_poly.pdbx_strand_id
1 'polypeptide(L)'
;MQIEDLLEKRERAIYFLVQRLRSSRSSLPLKELSQDLQLSRATLIRYIESFVAETHDEHLGVSLKVQEEEVVYTRSNQLVYENWLAHLCQFSTKYQILLYIFDREEFSIQALAQHLLMSEASLNRQLAALNHLLQDFQISIRNGRLKGSELQIRYFYYQLFLHTKVLNEVTHHSLFVPAFRFLPLFERFYDSHFNSFQALQLALWLGISQRRGRLQEVDFRETIQLMTPYMEQKWYKELRQFSLTLYQYQPSTMREGEVMSLFAFLFSQSILAPQKLERMLAFGGPIREATTWSYHTIRQELGQHFPIDEKILYYLNQLLGSLYFFKGCLKEQVWTTKQEEYVARASDFLSEVLEQFYQPQFPTVAFQSKEKVYPLASLFSYLNQVRPVLVRIGFLSYQSPILAEPILFQLQKEFERKYAVTIEPFMEDKVYDLVISEGQECLAPSVYYLHQGLYEQDLITLKKMIQAIQLEKEKVAGSRLEEPSFPIDSR
;
A
#
# COMPACT_ATOMS: atom_id res chain seq x y z
N MET A 1 -16.93 0.02 -4.25
CA MET A 1 -17.56 -0.22 -2.95
C MET A 1 -16.62 0.40 -1.96
N GLN A 2 -17.03 1.49 -1.35
CA GLN A 2 -16.31 2.09 -0.23
C GLN A 2 -16.98 1.71 1.09
N ILE A 3 -16.30 1.93 2.22
CA ILE A 3 -16.85 1.56 3.53
C ILE A 3 -18.16 2.31 3.83
N GLU A 4 -18.28 3.56 3.38
CA GLU A 4 -19.48 4.38 3.56
C GLU A 4 -20.71 3.89 2.78
N ASP A 5 -20.52 3.07 1.75
CA ASP A 5 -21.64 2.45 1.02
C ASP A 5 -22.38 1.41 1.87
N LEU A 6 -21.72 0.90 2.92
CA LEU A 6 -22.35 0.01 3.89
C LEU A 6 -23.25 0.77 4.86
N LEU A 7 -22.94 2.03 5.17
CA LEU A 7 -23.61 2.79 6.22
C LEU A 7 -25.10 3.04 5.91
N GLU A 8 -25.90 3.14 6.97
CA GLU A 8 -27.27 3.65 6.83
C GLU A 8 -27.24 5.17 6.58
N LYS A 9 -28.37 5.72 6.14
CA LYS A 9 -28.42 7.11 5.64
C LYS A 9 -27.92 8.15 6.64
N ARG A 10 -28.22 7.97 7.93
CA ARG A 10 -27.82 8.91 8.99
C ARG A 10 -26.31 8.86 9.22
N GLU A 11 -25.78 7.65 9.41
CA GLU A 11 -24.36 7.38 9.68
C GLU A 11 -23.50 7.80 8.50
N ARG A 12 -23.96 7.57 7.27
CA ARG A 12 -23.31 8.06 6.05
C ARG A 12 -23.26 9.59 6.01
N ALA A 13 -24.34 10.26 6.39
CA ALA A 13 -24.37 11.72 6.44
C ALA A 13 -23.41 12.26 7.52
N ILE A 14 -23.39 11.65 8.71
CA ILE A 14 -22.45 12.00 9.78
C ILE A 14 -20.99 11.74 9.37
N TYR A 15 -20.73 10.63 8.68
CA TYR A 15 -19.42 10.32 8.13
C TYR A 15 -18.92 11.44 7.21
N PHE A 16 -19.69 11.80 6.18
CA PHE A 16 -19.30 12.85 5.23
C PHE A 16 -19.23 14.24 5.88
N LEU A 17 -20.12 14.53 6.83
CA LEU A 17 -20.06 15.75 7.64
C LEU A 17 -18.70 15.87 8.35
N VAL A 18 -18.26 14.80 9.03
CA VAL A 18 -16.97 14.77 9.72
C VAL A 18 -15.81 14.90 8.72
N GLN A 19 -15.85 14.23 7.57
CA GLN A 19 -14.80 14.38 6.55
C GLN A 19 -14.70 15.82 6.02
N ARG A 20 -15.84 16.48 5.80
CA ARG A 20 -15.88 17.89 5.37
C ARG A 20 -15.38 18.86 6.45
N LEU A 21 -15.72 18.59 7.72
CA LEU A 21 -15.22 19.40 8.84
C LEU A 21 -13.73 19.17 9.12
N ARG A 22 -13.20 17.97 8.87
CA ARG A 22 -11.75 17.67 8.99
C ARG A 22 -10.90 18.39 7.95
N SER A 23 -11.47 18.72 6.79
CA SER A 23 -10.78 19.45 5.72
C SER A 23 -10.87 20.98 5.85
N SER A 24 -11.51 21.49 6.91
CA SER A 24 -11.76 22.94 7.12
C SER A 24 -11.25 23.45 8.47
N ARG A 25 -11.30 24.78 8.67
CA ARG A 25 -10.79 25.50 9.85
C ARG A 25 -11.75 25.40 11.06
N SER A 26 -12.03 24.18 11.53
CA SER A 26 -12.76 23.83 12.78
C SER A 26 -14.28 24.10 12.87
N SER A 27 -14.84 24.98 12.04
CA SER A 27 -16.30 25.11 11.85
C SER A 27 -16.66 25.36 10.39
N LEU A 28 -17.89 25.02 10.01
CA LEU A 28 -18.46 25.35 8.70
C LEU A 28 -19.93 25.78 8.83
N PRO A 29 -20.42 26.67 7.96
CA PRO A 29 -21.82 27.06 7.95
C PRO A 29 -22.76 25.87 7.69
N LEU A 30 -23.83 25.75 8.49
CA LEU A 30 -24.86 24.73 8.35
C LEU A 30 -25.49 24.74 6.95
N LYS A 31 -25.62 25.93 6.35
CA LYS A 31 -26.12 26.10 4.98
C LYS A 31 -25.22 25.41 3.95
N GLU A 32 -23.91 25.58 4.06
CA GLU A 32 -22.92 24.96 3.15
C GLU A 32 -22.97 23.44 3.30
N LEU A 33 -22.90 22.96 4.55
CA LEU A 33 -22.97 21.52 4.84
C LEU A 33 -24.27 20.87 4.38
N SER A 34 -25.40 21.58 4.50
CA SER A 34 -26.70 21.10 4.00
C SER A 34 -26.71 20.97 2.48
N GLN A 35 -26.06 21.90 1.77
CA GLN A 35 -25.94 21.85 0.31
C GLN A 35 -25.01 20.72 -0.12
N ASP A 36 -23.83 20.60 0.50
CA ASP A 36 -22.83 19.57 0.21
C ASP A 36 -23.38 18.16 0.43
N LEU A 37 -24.10 17.94 1.54
CA LEU A 37 -24.69 16.65 1.90
C LEU A 37 -26.05 16.39 1.24
N GLN A 38 -26.60 17.36 0.50
CA GLN A 38 -27.94 17.30 -0.10
C GLN A 38 -29.05 16.98 0.92
N LEU A 39 -28.99 17.62 2.09
CA LEU A 39 -29.96 17.45 3.18
C LEU A 39 -30.65 18.77 3.50
N SER A 40 -31.90 18.70 3.99
CA SER A 40 -32.52 19.89 4.58
C SER A 40 -31.84 20.22 5.91
N ARG A 41 -31.75 21.52 6.27
CA ARG A 41 -31.17 21.97 7.54
C ARG A 41 -31.75 21.23 8.75
N ALA A 42 -33.07 21.08 8.78
CA ALA A 42 -33.77 20.37 9.85
C ALA A 42 -33.35 18.89 9.95
N THR A 43 -33.13 18.22 8.81
CA THR A 43 -32.67 16.82 8.80
C THR A 43 -31.24 16.71 9.31
N LEU A 44 -30.36 17.62 8.88
CA LEU A 44 -28.96 17.64 9.31
C LEU A 44 -28.83 17.91 10.81
N ILE A 45 -29.56 18.90 11.34
CA ILE A 45 -29.61 19.18 12.79
C ILE A 45 -30.07 17.93 13.55
N ARG A 46 -31.19 17.33 13.13
CA ARG A 46 -31.73 16.11 13.78
C ARG A 46 -30.71 14.96 13.78
N TYR A 47 -29.99 14.77 12.68
CA TYR A 47 -28.95 13.73 12.59
C TYR A 47 -27.79 14.02 13.55
N ILE A 48 -27.34 15.28 13.63
CA ILE A 48 -26.28 15.70 14.58
C ILE A 48 -26.74 15.48 16.02
N GLU A 49 -27.95 15.93 16.37
CA GLU A 49 -28.50 15.79 17.73
C GLU A 49 -28.63 14.33 18.15
N SER A 50 -29.16 13.46 17.27
CA SER A 50 -29.24 12.03 17.51
C SER A 50 -27.86 11.39 17.70
N PHE A 51 -26.89 11.74 16.84
CA PHE A 51 -25.52 11.23 16.97
C PHE A 51 -24.85 11.68 18.27
N VAL A 52 -25.01 12.95 18.66
CA VAL A 52 -24.44 13.49 19.91
C VAL A 52 -25.08 12.85 21.14
N ALA A 53 -26.39 12.60 21.12
CA ALA A 53 -27.09 11.92 22.20
C ALA A 53 -26.61 10.48 22.38
N GLU A 54 -26.32 9.77 21.29
CA GLU A 54 -25.82 8.39 21.32
C GLU A 54 -24.35 8.30 21.76
N THR A 55 -23.51 9.26 21.36
CA THR A 55 -22.06 9.22 21.62
C THR A 55 -21.63 9.90 22.91
N HIS A 56 -22.57 10.43 23.71
CA HIS A 56 -22.27 11.19 24.92
C HIS A 56 -21.41 10.40 25.92
N ASP A 57 -21.66 9.10 26.06
CA ASP A 57 -21.00 8.23 27.03
C ASP A 57 -19.90 7.33 26.43
N GLU A 58 -19.82 7.21 25.10
CA GLU A 58 -18.95 6.23 24.44
C GLU A 58 -17.48 6.68 24.34
N HIS A 59 -17.14 7.90 24.78
CA HIS A 59 -15.79 8.49 24.69
C HIS A 59 -15.14 8.33 23.29
N LEU A 60 -15.96 8.36 22.24
CA LEU A 60 -15.53 8.07 20.86
C LEU A 60 -14.43 9.04 20.39
N GLY A 61 -14.33 10.23 20.99
CA GLY A 61 -13.33 11.23 20.64
C GLY A 61 -13.73 12.13 19.46
N VAL A 62 -15.01 12.13 19.10
CA VAL A 62 -15.64 13.05 18.13
C VAL A 62 -16.80 13.75 18.83
N SER A 63 -16.89 15.07 18.69
CA SER A 63 -18.06 15.85 19.13
C SER A 63 -18.44 16.88 18.08
N LEU A 64 -19.74 16.96 17.79
CA LEU A 64 -20.37 17.89 16.88
C LEU A 64 -21.30 18.80 17.67
N LYS A 65 -21.31 20.09 17.37
CA LYS A 65 -22.24 21.06 17.96
C LYS A 65 -22.75 22.02 16.91
N VAL A 66 -24.03 22.34 16.96
CA VAL A 66 -24.60 23.41 16.14
C VAL A 66 -24.61 24.68 17.00
N GLN A 67 -23.92 25.74 16.56
CA GLN A 67 -23.83 27.04 17.22
C GLN A 67 -24.01 28.13 16.18
N GLU A 68 -24.97 29.05 16.39
CA GLU A 68 -25.14 30.23 15.54
C GLU A 68 -25.17 29.95 14.01
N GLU A 69 -25.89 28.90 13.58
CA GLU A 69 -25.93 28.41 12.18
C GLU A 69 -24.59 27.87 11.63
N GLU A 70 -23.62 27.58 12.49
CA GLU A 70 -22.41 26.82 12.17
C GLU A 70 -22.41 25.45 12.85
N VAL A 71 -21.74 24.49 12.20
CA VAL A 71 -21.41 23.20 12.81
C VAL A 71 -19.95 23.22 13.24
N VAL A 72 -19.74 23.12 14.54
CA VAL A 72 -18.43 23.06 15.17
C VAL A 72 -18.04 21.60 15.37
N TYR A 73 -16.83 21.25 14.94
CA TYR A 73 -16.25 19.92 15.10
C TYR A 73 -15.09 19.97 16.08
N THR A 74 -15.12 19.06 17.06
CA THR A 74 -13.99 18.84 17.97
C THR A 74 -13.59 17.37 17.96
N ARG A 75 -12.28 17.14 17.98
CA ARG A 75 -11.67 15.80 17.95
C ARG A 75 -10.71 15.64 19.11
N SER A 76 -10.77 14.49 19.77
CA SER A 76 -9.76 14.05 20.72
C SER A 76 -8.48 13.60 20.00
N ASN A 77 -7.33 13.92 20.58
CA ASN A 77 -6.03 13.41 20.13
C ASN A 77 -5.92 11.87 20.23
N GLN A 78 -6.84 11.23 20.95
CA GLN A 78 -6.92 9.77 21.10
C GLN A 78 -7.90 9.10 20.14
N LEU A 79 -8.56 9.84 19.23
CA LEU A 79 -9.48 9.27 18.26
C LEU A 79 -8.75 8.31 17.30
N VAL A 80 -9.06 7.02 17.43
CA VAL A 80 -8.66 5.97 16.49
C VAL A 80 -9.72 5.86 15.39
N TYR A 81 -9.28 5.92 14.13
CA TYR A 81 -10.19 5.97 12.98
C TYR A 81 -10.99 4.68 12.79
N GLU A 82 -10.39 3.53 13.09
CA GLU A 82 -11.05 2.22 13.01
C GLU A 82 -12.17 2.10 14.04
N ASN A 83 -12.00 2.68 15.25
CA ASN A 83 -13.06 2.72 16.27
C ASN A 83 -14.23 3.62 15.82
N TRP A 84 -13.91 4.75 15.18
CA TRP A 84 -14.89 5.65 14.58
C TRP A 84 -15.74 4.91 13.53
N LEU A 85 -15.08 4.24 12.59
CA LEU A 85 -15.77 3.47 11.57
C LEU A 85 -16.57 2.30 12.16
N ALA A 86 -16.00 1.56 13.11
CA ALA A 86 -16.68 0.47 13.78
C ALA A 86 -17.98 0.93 14.44
N HIS A 87 -17.96 2.07 15.15
CA HIS A 87 -19.15 2.67 15.75
C HIS A 87 -20.22 3.00 14.69
N LEU A 88 -19.86 3.63 13.57
CA LEU A 88 -20.83 3.90 12.50
C LEU A 88 -21.37 2.62 11.85
N CYS A 89 -20.50 1.63 11.64
CA CYS A 89 -20.86 0.37 11.00
C CYS A 89 -21.79 -0.50 11.87
N GLN A 90 -21.76 -0.38 13.20
CA GLN A 90 -22.58 -1.23 14.08
C GLN A 90 -24.08 -1.10 13.82
N PHE A 91 -24.54 0.08 13.35
CA PHE A 91 -25.93 0.34 12.99
C PHE A 91 -26.31 -0.13 11.58
N SER A 92 -25.33 -0.50 10.76
CA SER A 92 -25.57 -0.90 9.37
C SER A 92 -26.16 -2.29 9.26
N THR A 93 -27.35 -2.39 8.66
CA THR A 93 -27.96 -3.69 8.34
C THR A 93 -27.06 -4.49 7.40
N LYS A 94 -26.43 -3.82 6.42
CA LYS A 94 -25.53 -4.45 5.46
C LYS A 94 -24.30 -5.02 6.15
N TYR A 95 -23.70 -4.27 7.07
CA TYR A 95 -22.57 -4.72 7.87
C TYR A 95 -22.94 -5.90 8.77
N GLN A 96 -24.10 -5.84 9.45
CA GLN A 96 -24.60 -6.93 10.29
C GLN A 96 -24.84 -8.22 9.48
N ILE A 97 -25.39 -8.13 8.26
CA ILE A 97 -25.51 -9.27 7.35
C ILE A 97 -24.13 -9.87 7.05
N LEU A 98 -23.13 -9.05 6.72
CA LEU A 98 -21.78 -9.51 6.41
C LEU A 98 -21.13 -10.21 7.61
N LEU A 99 -21.29 -9.69 8.82
CA LEU A 99 -20.83 -10.32 10.05
C LEU A 99 -21.54 -11.66 10.30
N TYR A 100 -22.85 -11.69 10.12
CA TYR A 100 -23.64 -12.90 10.31
C TYR A 100 -23.21 -14.01 9.35
N ILE A 101 -22.98 -13.68 8.07
CA ILE A 101 -22.50 -14.66 7.07
C ILE A 101 -21.10 -15.17 7.42
N PHE A 102 -20.22 -14.30 7.90
CA PHE A 102 -18.87 -14.70 8.31
C PHE A 102 -18.90 -15.70 9.47
N ASP A 103 -19.80 -15.50 10.43
CA ASP A 103 -19.91 -16.35 11.61
C ASP A 103 -20.75 -17.62 11.39
N ARG A 104 -21.79 -17.57 10.55
CA ARG A 104 -22.68 -18.72 10.34
C ARG A 104 -22.34 -19.56 9.13
N GLU A 105 -21.51 -19.04 8.22
CA GLU A 105 -21.07 -19.67 6.96
C GLU A 105 -22.18 -19.88 5.92
N GLU A 106 -23.36 -20.30 6.38
CA GLU A 106 -24.59 -20.46 5.62
C GLU A 106 -25.80 -19.98 6.44
N PHE A 107 -26.83 -19.48 5.76
CA PHE A 107 -28.08 -19.07 6.41
C PHE A 107 -29.31 -19.33 5.54
N SER A 108 -30.46 -19.51 6.18
CA SER A 108 -31.76 -19.38 5.52
C SER A 108 -32.26 -17.94 5.62
N ILE A 109 -32.99 -17.46 4.60
CA ILE A 109 -33.58 -16.11 4.60
C ILE A 109 -34.42 -15.88 5.86
N GLN A 110 -35.23 -16.86 6.25
CA GLN A 110 -36.06 -16.80 7.44
C GLN A 110 -35.24 -16.61 8.72
N ALA A 111 -34.16 -17.39 8.91
CA ALA A 111 -33.34 -17.32 10.12
C ALA A 111 -32.63 -15.96 10.24
N LEU A 112 -32.10 -15.44 9.12
CA LEU A 112 -31.45 -14.12 9.11
C LEU A 112 -32.47 -12.99 9.31
N ALA A 113 -33.66 -13.08 8.71
CA ALA A 113 -34.72 -12.10 8.89
C ALA A 113 -35.18 -12.02 10.36
N GLN A 114 -35.32 -13.17 11.03
CA GLN A 114 -35.61 -13.25 12.46
C GLN A 114 -34.47 -12.66 13.30
N HIS A 115 -33.22 -12.98 12.99
CA HIS A 115 -32.05 -12.44 13.70
C HIS A 115 -31.96 -10.91 13.62
N LEU A 116 -32.26 -10.34 12.44
CA LEU A 116 -32.21 -8.89 12.21
C LEU A 116 -33.53 -8.18 12.53
N LEU A 117 -34.54 -8.90 13.04
CA LEU A 117 -35.88 -8.37 13.34
C LEU A 117 -36.51 -7.60 12.16
N MET A 118 -36.36 -8.15 10.95
CA MET A 118 -36.83 -7.51 9.71
C MET A 118 -37.66 -8.47 8.85
N SER A 119 -38.50 -7.93 7.95
CA SER A 119 -39.23 -8.77 7.00
C SER A 119 -38.32 -9.36 5.93
N GLU A 120 -38.65 -10.56 5.43
CA GLU A 120 -37.87 -11.22 4.37
C GLU A 120 -37.77 -10.35 3.09
N ALA A 121 -38.84 -9.63 2.74
CA ALA A 121 -38.83 -8.70 1.62
C ALA A 121 -37.82 -7.55 1.81
N SER A 122 -37.67 -7.06 3.04
CA SER A 122 -36.67 -6.03 3.35
C SER A 122 -35.26 -6.61 3.35
N LEU A 123 -35.08 -7.82 3.87
CA LEU A 123 -33.80 -8.52 3.84
C LEU A 123 -33.34 -8.78 2.39
N ASN A 124 -34.23 -9.26 1.52
CA ASN A 124 -33.92 -9.51 0.11
C ASN A 124 -33.47 -8.23 -0.62
N ARG A 125 -34.06 -7.06 -0.30
CA ARG A 125 -33.59 -5.76 -0.83
C ARG A 125 -32.18 -5.43 -0.35
N GLN A 126 -31.86 -5.67 0.93
CA GLN A 126 -30.51 -5.45 1.45
C GLN A 126 -29.48 -6.41 0.83
N LEU A 127 -29.85 -7.68 0.64
CA LEU A 127 -29.01 -8.66 -0.04
C LEU A 127 -28.74 -8.30 -1.50
N ALA A 128 -29.75 -7.79 -2.22
CA ALA A 128 -29.58 -7.30 -3.59
C ALA A 128 -28.61 -6.11 -3.66
N ALA A 129 -28.77 -5.13 -2.74
CA ALA A 129 -27.85 -3.99 -2.63
C ALA A 129 -26.43 -4.43 -2.28
N LEU A 130 -26.26 -5.35 -1.33
CA LEU A 130 -24.97 -5.94 -1.00
C LEU A 130 -24.35 -6.66 -2.20
N ASN A 131 -25.11 -7.46 -2.94
CA ASN A 131 -24.62 -8.16 -4.11
C ASN A 131 -24.11 -7.24 -5.21
N HIS A 132 -24.71 -6.06 -5.35
CA HIS A 132 -24.21 -5.01 -6.23
C HIS A 132 -22.84 -4.50 -5.76
N LEU A 133 -22.71 -4.17 -4.47
CA LEU A 133 -21.44 -3.68 -3.90
C LEU A 133 -20.32 -4.73 -3.97
N LEU A 134 -20.65 -5.99 -3.72
CA LEU A 134 -19.69 -7.10 -3.71
C LEU A 134 -19.17 -7.47 -5.12
N GLN A 135 -19.77 -6.96 -6.20
CA GLN A 135 -19.27 -7.18 -7.57
C GLN A 135 -17.86 -6.66 -7.78
N ASP A 136 -17.45 -5.60 -7.07
CA ASP A 136 -16.10 -5.03 -7.18
C ASP A 136 -15.01 -6.03 -6.74
N PHE A 137 -15.37 -6.93 -5.83
CA PHE A 137 -14.54 -8.04 -5.37
C PHE A 137 -14.78 -9.32 -6.19
N GLN A 138 -15.71 -9.29 -7.15
CA GLN A 138 -16.20 -10.44 -7.92
C GLN A 138 -16.75 -11.57 -7.03
N ILE A 139 -17.42 -11.19 -5.93
CA ILE A 139 -18.09 -12.12 -5.02
C ILE A 139 -19.57 -11.79 -4.92
N SER A 140 -20.38 -12.75 -4.46
CA SER A 140 -21.81 -12.54 -4.26
C SER A 140 -22.36 -13.45 -3.18
N ILE A 141 -23.45 -13.05 -2.54
CA ILE A 141 -24.28 -13.84 -1.65
C ILE A 141 -25.35 -14.54 -2.47
N ARG A 142 -25.29 -15.87 -2.55
CA ARG A 142 -26.27 -16.73 -3.24
C ARG A 142 -26.58 -17.96 -2.40
N ASN A 143 -27.86 -18.31 -2.30
CA ASN A 143 -28.35 -19.44 -1.51
C ASN A 143 -27.79 -19.44 -0.08
N GLY A 144 -27.82 -18.29 0.59
CA GLY A 144 -27.36 -18.18 1.97
C GLY A 144 -25.84 -18.22 2.17
N ARG A 145 -25.03 -18.24 1.12
CA ARG A 145 -23.56 -18.35 1.21
C ARG A 145 -22.86 -17.29 0.37
N LEU A 146 -21.63 -16.95 0.75
CA LEU A 146 -20.73 -16.23 -0.15
C LEU A 146 -20.16 -17.16 -1.21
N LYS A 147 -20.23 -16.71 -2.46
CA LYS A 147 -19.78 -17.39 -3.67
C LYS A 147 -18.81 -16.49 -4.44
N GLY A 148 -17.78 -17.10 -5.00
CA GLY A 148 -16.69 -16.43 -5.68
C GLY A 148 -15.36 -17.10 -5.33
N SER A 149 -14.27 -16.55 -5.85
CA SER A 149 -12.91 -16.96 -5.51
C SER A 149 -12.66 -16.81 -4.02
N GLU A 150 -12.18 -17.87 -3.37
CA GLU A 150 -11.94 -17.89 -1.92
C GLU A 150 -10.91 -16.85 -1.51
N LEU A 151 -9.91 -16.57 -2.37
CA LEU A 151 -8.94 -15.50 -2.16
C LEU A 151 -9.62 -14.13 -2.04
N GLN A 152 -10.59 -13.83 -2.93
CA GLN A 152 -11.32 -12.55 -2.91
C GLN A 152 -12.25 -12.45 -1.71
N ILE A 153 -12.91 -13.54 -1.31
CA ILE A 153 -13.77 -13.54 -0.11
C ILE A 153 -12.94 -13.22 1.15
N ARG A 154 -11.76 -13.85 1.28
CA ARG A 154 -10.86 -13.59 2.42
C ARG A 154 -10.32 -12.17 2.40
N TYR A 155 -9.92 -11.68 1.22
CA TYR A 155 -9.44 -10.31 1.06
C TYR A 155 -10.51 -9.27 1.41
N PHE A 156 -11.75 -9.48 0.97
CA PHE A 156 -12.89 -8.62 1.34
C PHE A 156 -13.05 -8.51 2.85
N TYR A 157 -13.12 -9.65 3.57
CA TYR A 157 -13.25 -9.63 5.02
C TYR A 157 -12.00 -9.08 5.73
N TYR A 158 -10.82 -9.33 5.18
CA TYR A 158 -9.58 -8.76 5.70
C TYR A 158 -9.63 -7.24 5.64
N GLN A 159 -10.02 -6.66 4.51
CA GLN A 159 -10.18 -5.21 4.41
C GLN A 159 -11.28 -4.70 5.34
N LEU A 160 -12.43 -5.38 5.39
CA LEU A 160 -13.54 -4.98 6.24
C LEU A 160 -13.11 -4.90 7.70
N PHE A 161 -12.45 -5.94 8.21
CA PHE A 161 -11.98 -5.97 9.60
C PHE A 161 -10.78 -5.07 9.86
N LEU A 162 -9.91 -4.83 8.87
CA LEU A 162 -8.86 -3.84 9.02
C LEU A 162 -9.43 -2.42 9.23
N HIS A 163 -10.60 -2.13 8.65
CA HIS A 163 -11.30 -0.84 8.83
C HIS A 163 -12.16 -0.75 10.08
N THR A 164 -12.61 -1.88 10.63
CA THR A 164 -13.61 -1.90 11.72
C THR A 164 -13.15 -2.64 12.98
N LYS A 165 -11.87 -2.97 13.10
CA LYS A 165 -11.30 -3.63 14.28
C LYS A 165 -9.93 -3.07 14.59
N VAL A 166 -9.65 -2.89 15.88
CA VAL A 166 -8.33 -2.49 16.37
C VAL A 166 -7.60 -3.67 17.02
N LEU A 167 -6.27 -3.56 17.11
CA LEU A 167 -5.41 -4.62 17.65
C LEU A 167 -5.88 -5.13 19.01
N ASN A 168 -6.23 -4.23 19.94
CA ASN A 168 -6.67 -4.60 21.29
C ASN A 168 -7.93 -5.48 21.27
N GLU A 169 -8.89 -5.17 20.41
CA GLU A 169 -10.10 -6.00 20.25
C GLU A 169 -9.74 -7.36 19.65
N VAL A 170 -8.91 -7.38 18.62
CA VAL A 170 -8.49 -8.60 17.93
C VAL A 170 -7.70 -9.53 18.85
N THR A 171 -6.87 -8.99 19.76
CA THR A 171 -6.12 -9.77 20.76
C THR A 171 -7.01 -10.41 21.83
N HIS A 172 -8.27 -9.98 21.97
CA HIS A 172 -9.23 -10.55 22.91
C HIS A 172 -10.39 -11.29 22.23
N HIS A 173 -10.50 -11.20 20.91
CA HIS A 173 -11.57 -11.84 20.14
C HIS A 173 -11.28 -13.33 19.91
N SER A 174 -12.17 -14.21 20.38
CA SER A 174 -12.00 -15.68 20.39
C SER A 174 -11.58 -16.29 19.05
N LEU A 175 -12.08 -15.74 17.93
CA LEU A 175 -11.71 -16.17 16.58
C LEU A 175 -10.27 -15.85 16.19
N PHE A 176 -9.73 -14.70 16.62
CA PHE A 176 -8.43 -14.19 16.17
C PHE A 176 -7.30 -14.42 17.17
N VAL A 177 -7.60 -14.51 18.47
CA VAL A 177 -6.61 -14.80 19.53
C VAL A 177 -5.69 -15.98 19.19
N PRO A 178 -6.18 -17.12 18.63
CA PRO A 178 -5.31 -18.24 18.28
C PRO A 178 -4.23 -17.87 17.26
N ALA A 179 -4.49 -16.93 16.34
CA ALA A 179 -3.56 -16.53 15.30
C ALA A 179 -2.27 -15.92 15.84
N PHE A 180 -2.33 -15.24 17.00
CA PHE A 180 -1.16 -14.60 17.61
C PHE A 180 -0.09 -15.61 18.02
N ARG A 181 -0.46 -16.87 18.28
CA ARG A 181 0.50 -17.94 18.61
C ARG A 181 1.44 -18.27 17.45
N PHE A 182 1.03 -17.96 16.21
CA PHE A 182 1.85 -18.21 15.03
C PHE A 182 2.82 -17.06 14.72
N LEU A 183 2.61 -15.85 15.27
CA LEU A 183 3.47 -14.70 14.96
C LEU A 183 4.96 -15.00 15.20
N PRO A 184 5.39 -15.58 16.34
CA PRO A 184 6.80 -15.89 16.55
C PRO A 184 7.37 -16.90 15.55
N LEU A 185 6.53 -17.78 14.98
CA LEU A 185 6.97 -18.71 13.94
C LEU A 185 7.23 -17.99 12.62
N PHE A 186 6.35 -17.06 12.26
CA PHE A 186 6.55 -16.20 11.09
C PHE A 186 7.76 -15.27 11.28
N GLU A 187 7.93 -14.68 12.47
CA GLU A 187 9.11 -13.84 12.76
C GLU A 187 10.42 -14.61 12.63
N ARG A 188 10.46 -15.87 13.10
CA ARG A 188 11.61 -16.77 12.92
C ARG A 188 11.81 -17.18 11.46
N PHE A 189 10.73 -17.48 10.75
CA PHE A 189 10.79 -17.89 9.35
C PHE A 189 11.30 -16.76 8.44
N TYR A 190 10.89 -15.52 8.71
CA TYR A 190 11.36 -14.34 7.96
C TYR A 190 12.61 -13.71 8.53
N ASP A 191 13.00 -14.04 9.77
CA ASP A 191 14.09 -13.39 10.48
C ASP A 191 13.88 -11.86 10.49
N SER A 192 12.71 -11.47 11.00
CA SER A 192 12.27 -10.08 11.18
C SER A 192 11.18 -9.99 12.25
N HIS A 193 11.11 -8.87 12.97
CA HIS A 193 10.03 -8.60 13.92
C HIS A 193 8.86 -7.86 13.29
N PHE A 194 7.63 -8.19 13.69
CA PHE A 194 6.45 -7.48 13.26
C PHE A 194 6.14 -6.30 14.19
N ASN A 195 5.82 -5.15 13.60
CA ASN A 195 5.22 -4.06 14.36
C ASN A 195 3.73 -4.37 14.67
N SER A 196 3.11 -3.54 15.52
CA SER A 196 1.72 -3.73 15.95
C SER A 196 0.72 -3.80 14.78
N PHE A 197 0.95 -3.04 13.70
CA PHE A 197 0.08 -3.05 12.53
C PHE A 197 0.26 -4.34 11.71
N GLN A 198 1.50 -4.76 11.46
CA GLN A 198 1.80 -6.03 10.78
C GLN A 198 1.26 -7.24 11.56
N ALA A 199 1.37 -7.21 12.89
CA ALA A 199 0.78 -8.21 13.77
C ALA A 199 -0.75 -8.27 13.64
N LEU A 200 -1.42 -7.11 13.63
CA LEU A 200 -2.87 -7.02 13.37
C LEU A 200 -3.23 -7.61 12.00
N GLN A 201 -2.52 -7.19 10.94
CA GLN A 201 -2.79 -7.66 9.57
C GLN A 201 -2.69 -9.18 9.47
N LEU A 202 -1.60 -9.76 9.97
CA LEU A 202 -1.37 -11.20 9.91
C LEU A 202 -2.35 -11.97 10.79
N ALA A 203 -2.67 -11.48 11.99
CA ALA A 203 -3.66 -12.11 12.86
C ALA A 203 -5.06 -12.13 12.24
N LEU A 204 -5.50 -11.02 11.62
CA LEU A 204 -6.77 -10.96 10.89
C LEU A 204 -6.80 -11.98 9.76
N TRP A 205 -5.76 -12.00 8.91
CA TRP A 205 -5.71 -12.91 7.77
C TRP A 205 -5.73 -14.38 8.18
N LEU A 206 -4.94 -14.75 9.19
CA LEU A 206 -4.89 -16.13 9.69
C LEU A 206 -6.21 -16.53 10.35
N GLY A 207 -6.84 -15.66 11.14
CA GLY A 207 -8.15 -15.94 11.74
C GLY A 207 -9.25 -16.09 10.69
N ILE A 208 -9.29 -15.21 9.68
CA ILE A 208 -10.21 -15.33 8.53
C ILE A 208 -9.96 -16.64 7.78
N SER A 209 -8.70 -16.95 7.48
CA SER A 209 -8.33 -18.17 6.76
C SER A 209 -8.70 -19.42 7.54
N GLN A 210 -8.50 -19.42 8.86
CA GLN A 210 -8.91 -20.53 9.72
C GLN A 210 -10.44 -20.69 9.76
N ARG A 211 -11.19 -19.59 9.84
CA ARG A 211 -12.66 -19.64 9.84
C ARG A 211 -13.18 -20.21 8.52
N ARG A 212 -12.70 -19.68 7.40
CA ARG A 212 -13.10 -20.10 6.05
C ARG A 212 -12.55 -21.48 5.67
N GLY A 213 -11.41 -21.87 6.23
CA GLY A 213 -10.75 -23.16 6.00
C GLY A 213 -11.60 -24.37 6.43
N ARG A 214 -12.53 -24.18 7.37
CA ARG A 214 -13.48 -25.20 7.85
C ARG A 214 -14.53 -25.60 6.81
N LEU A 215 -14.73 -24.76 5.80
CA LEU A 215 -15.71 -25.01 4.74
C LEU A 215 -15.22 -26.11 3.79
N GLN A 216 -16.10 -27.06 3.49
CA GLN A 216 -15.81 -28.15 2.55
C GLN A 216 -15.74 -27.64 1.10
N GLU A 217 -16.65 -26.74 0.72
CA GLU A 217 -16.78 -26.21 -0.65
C GLU A 217 -16.22 -24.78 -0.74
N VAL A 218 -14.94 -24.65 -1.07
CA VAL A 218 -14.31 -23.35 -1.38
C VAL A 218 -13.69 -23.40 -2.77
N ASP A 219 -13.64 -22.25 -3.45
CA ASP A 219 -13.14 -22.16 -4.82
C ASP A 219 -11.76 -21.51 -4.88
N PHE A 220 -10.73 -22.33 -5.13
CA PHE A 220 -9.35 -21.87 -5.33
C PHE A 220 -8.92 -21.85 -6.80
N ARG A 221 -9.82 -22.08 -7.77
CA ARG A 221 -9.43 -22.26 -9.18
C ARG A 221 -8.66 -21.06 -9.73
N GLU A 222 -9.16 -19.86 -9.50
CA GLU A 222 -8.50 -18.62 -9.93
C GLU A 222 -7.15 -18.43 -9.21
N THR A 223 -7.10 -18.67 -7.89
CA THR A 223 -5.86 -18.58 -7.10
C THR A 223 -4.78 -19.53 -7.63
N ILE A 224 -5.16 -20.77 -7.96
CA ILE A 224 -4.25 -21.77 -8.53
C ILE A 224 -3.72 -21.29 -9.90
N GLN A 225 -4.59 -20.74 -10.76
CA GLN A 225 -4.16 -20.19 -12.05
C GLN A 225 -3.13 -19.06 -11.86
N LEU A 226 -3.42 -18.09 -11.00
CA LEU A 226 -2.49 -16.99 -10.68
C LEU A 226 -1.18 -17.48 -10.05
N MET A 227 -1.22 -18.58 -9.30
CA MET A 227 -0.03 -19.12 -8.62
C MET A 227 0.82 -20.05 -9.46
N THR A 228 0.32 -20.51 -10.62
CA THR A 228 1.04 -21.43 -11.53
C THR A 228 2.50 -20.99 -11.81
N PRO A 229 2.79 -19.71 -12.12
CA PRO A 229 4.17 -19.26 -12.39
C PRO A 229 5.13 -19.33 -11.17
N TYR A 230 4.58 -19.47 -9.97
CA TYR A 230 5.34 -19.42 -8.72
C TYR A 230 5.55 -20.80 -8.07
N MET A 231 4.84 -21.85 -8.52
CA MET A 231 4.83 -23.16 -7.85
C MET A 231 6.20 -23.84 -7.79
N GLU A 232 7.03 -23.66 -8.83
CA GLU A 232 8.36 -24.27 -8.87
C GLU A 232 9.44 -23.47 -8.15
N GLN A 233 9.11 -22.23 -7.75
CA GLN A 233 10.05 -21.33 -7.10
C GLN A 233 10.44 -21.86 -5.71
N LYS A 234 11.73 -21.73 -5.39
CA LYS A 234 12.29 -22.19 -4.10
C LYS A 234 11.50 -21.62 -2.93
N TRP A 235 11.16 -20.33 -2.99
CA TRP A 235 10.44 -19.66 -1.93
C TRP A 235 9.03 -20.21 -1.69
N TYR A 236 8.28 -20.50 -2.76
CA TYR A 236 6.97 -21.12 -2.63
C TYR A 236 7.07 -22.49 -1.95
N LYS A 237 8.07 -23.30 -2.35
CA LYS A 237 8.34 -24.60 -1.73
C LYS A 237 8.69 -24.48 -0.23
N GLU A 238 9.48 -23.48 0.15
CA GLU A 238 9.80 -23.17 1.55
C GLU A 238 8.56 -22.73 2.33
N LEU A 239 7.76 -21.81 1.80
CA LEU A 239 6.52 -21.37 2.42
C LEU A 239 5.53 -22.54 2.58
N ARG A 240 5.47 -23.42 1.59
CA ARG A 240 4.65 -24.64 1.64
C ARG A 240 5.13 -25.57 2.76
N GLN A 241 6.42 -25.82 2.88
CA GLN A 241 6.97 -26.60 3.99
C GLN A 241 6.68 -25.96 5.35
N PHE A 242 6.88 -24.65 5.46
CA PHE A 242 6.55 -23.89 6.66
C PHE A 242 5.06 -23.98 7.00
N SER A 243 4.17 -23.86 6.02
CA SER A 243 2.73 -23.96 6.25
C SER A 243 2.33 -25.33 6.83
N LEU A 244 2.97 -26.43 6.41
CA LEU A 244 2.73 -27.74 7.02
C LEU A 244 3.01 -27.73 8.53
N THR A 245 4.01 -26.98 9.00
CA THR A 245 4.28 -26.83 10.44
C THR A 245 3.16 -26.08 11.18
N LEU A 246 2.48 -25.15 10.51
CA LEU A 246 1.33 -24.43 11.07
C LEU A 246 0.11 -25.35 11.19
N TYR A 247 -0.09 -26.25 10.22
CA TYR A 247 -1.26 -27.12 10.12
C TYR A 247 -1.11 -28.51 10.80
N GLN A 248 0.07 -28.84 11.34
CA GLN A 248 0.30 -30.09 12.11
C GLN A 248 -0.66 -30.28 13.29
N TYR A 249 -1.37 -29.22 13.71
CA TYR A 249 -2.32 -29.21 14.83
C TYR A 249 -3.81 -29.11 14.39
N GLN A 250 -4.13 -29.27 13.11
CA GLN A 250 -5.52 -29.20 12.61
C GLN A 250 -5.95 -30.48 11.88
N PRO A 251 -7.19 -31.00 12.11
CA PRO A 251 -7.68 -32.23 11.47
C PRO A 251 -7.97 -32.11 9.96
N SER A 252 -7.93 -30.91 9.39
CA SER A 252 -8.22 -30.66 7.98
C SER A 252 -6.98 -30.87 7.11
N THR A 253 -7.12 -31.62 6.01
CA THR A 253 -6.09 -31.71 4.97
C THR A 253 -5.77 -30.32 4.43
N MET A 254 -4.51 -29.90 4.56
CA MET A 254 -4.06 -28.61 4.01
C MET A 254 -4.26 -28.61 2.49
N ARG A 255 -5.17 -27.78 2.00
CA ARG A 255 -5.39 -27.60 0.56
C ARG A 255 -4.30 -26.68 0.02
N GLU A 256 -3.79 -26.96 -1.17
CA GLU A 256 -2.74 -26.15 -1.80
C GLU A 256 -3.14 -24.67 -1.93
N GLY A 257 -4.44 -24.41 -2.18
CA GLY A 257 -5.02 -23.08 -2.22
C GLY A 257 -4.83 -22.24 -0.94
N GLU A 258 -4.66 -22.88 0.22
CA GLU A 258 -4.40 -22.19 1.50
C GLU A 258 -2.99 -21.54 1.49
N VAL A 259 -1.98 -22.27 0.99
CA VAL A 259 -0.60 -21.78 0.89
C VAL A 259 -0.50 -20.71 -0.17
N MET A 260 -1.16 -20.92 -1.31
CA MET A 260 -1.27 -19.96 -2.40
C MET A 260 -1.91 -18.65 -1.95
N SER A 261 -2.97 -18.73 -1.14
CA SER A 261 -3.62 -17.53 -0.59
C SER A 261 -2.73 -16.81 0.42
N LEU A 262 -2.02 -17.56 1.28
CA LEU A 262 -1.05 -17.00 2.21
C LEU A 262 0.12 -16.31 1.47
N PHE A 263 0.61 -16.91 0.38
CA PHE A 263 1.61 -16.30 -0.50
C PHE A 263 1.12 -14.96 -1.02
N ALA A 264 -0.05 -14.93 -1.67
CA ALA A 264 -0.62 -13.72 -2.26
C ALA A 264 -0.72 -12.58 -1.22
N PHE A 265 -1.19 -12.92 -0.02
CA PHE A 265 -1.31 -11.97 1.09
C PHE A 265 0.02 -11.41 1.58
N LEU A 266 0.98 -12.28 1.92
CA LEU A 266 2.29 -11.86 2.43
C LEU A 266 3.05 -11.00 1.42
N PHE A 267 2.90 -11.33 0.13
CA PHE A 267 3.62 -10.68 -0.95
C PHE A 267 3.07 -9.27 -1.26
N SER A 268 1.79 -9.02 -1.00
CA SER A 268 1.10 -7.82 -1.49
C SER A 268 0.52 -6.90 -0.42
N GLN A 269 0.68 -7.21 0.87
CA GLN A 269 0.07 -6.45 1.98
C GLN A 269 1.08 -5.75 2.89
N SER A 270 2.32 -5.58 2.43
CA SER A 270 3.40 -4.86 3.10
C SER A 270 3.78 -5.43 4.49
N ILE A 271 3.68 -6.74 4.63
CA ILE A 271 3.94 -7.45 5.89
C ILE A 271 5.43 -7.76 6.05
N LEU A 272 6.10 -8.03 4.94
CA LEU A 272 7.49 -8.46 4.91
C LEU A 272 8.43 -7.27 4.71
N ALA A 273 9.61 -7.32 5.34
CA ALA A 273 10.63 -6.28 5.15
C ALA A 273 11.16 -6.27 3.69
N PRO A 274 11.61 -5.10 3.17
CA PRO A 274 12.07 -4.96 1.79
C PRO A 274 13.13 -5.97 1.37
N GLN A 275 14.17 -6.17 2.20
CA GLN A 275 15.29 -7.05 1.88
C GLN A 275 14.87 -8.52 1.73
N LYS A 276 13.80 -8.91 2.43
CA LYS A 276 13.26 -10.27 2.35
C LYS A 276 12.43 -10.43 1.10
N LEU A 277 11.63 -9.44 0.75
CA LEU A 277 10.80 -9.45 -0.45
C LEU A 277 11.65 -9.46 -1.74
N GLU A 278 12.76 -8.72 -1.79
CA GLU A 278 13.67 -8.74 -2.93
C GLU A 278 14.27 -10.13 -3.18
N ARG A 279 14.65 -10.84 -2.10
CA ARG A 279 15.10 -12.23 -2.20
C ARG A 279 14.00 -13.13 -2.77
N MET A 280 12.74 -12.88 -2.46
CA MET A 280 11.60 -13.63 -3.01
C MET A 280 11.37 -13.32 -4.49
N LEU A 281 11.57 -12.06 -4.90
CA LEU A 281 11.46 -11.64 -6.30
C LEU A 281 12.58 -12.16 -7.18
N ALA A 282 13.77 -12.47 -6.64
CA ALA A 282 14.86 -13.04 -7.42
C ALA A 282 14.47 -14.31 -8.20
N PHE A 283 13.36 -14.97 -7.81
CA PHE A 283 12.88 -16.23 -8.37
C PHE A 283 11.91 -16.12 -9.56
N GLY A 284 11.54 -14.91 -10.01
CA GLY A 284 10.78 -14.70 -11.26
C GLY A 284 9.27 -14.57 -11.12
N GLY A 285 8.56 -14.57 -12.26
CA GLY A 285 7.10 -14.50 -12.36
C GLY A 285 6.55 -13.13 -12.77
N PRO A 286 5.24 -13.04 -13.10
CA PRO A 286 4.63 -11.84 -13.66
C PRO A 286 4.82 -10.57 -12.83
N ILE A 287 4.78 -10.68 -11.50
CA ILE A 287 4.93 -9.49 -10.64
C ILE A 287 6.35 -8.93 -10.72
N ARG A 288 7.37 -9.80 -10.79
CA ARG A 288 8.76 -9.36 -10.95
C ARG A 288 8.97 -8.67 -12.29
N GLU A 289 8.45 -9.26 -13.35
CA GLU A 289 8.56 -8.71 -14.71
C GLU A 289 7.93 -7.32 -14.77
N ALA A 290 6.69 -7.19 -14.28
CA ALA A 290 6.00 -5.92 -14.19
C ALA A 290 6.78 -4.90 -13.33
N THR A 291 7.26 -5.30 -12.15
CA THR A 291 8.02 -4.40 -11.26
C THR A 291 9.33 -3.93 -11.89
N THR A 292 10.05 -4.84 -12.55
CA THR A 292 11.32 -4.53 -13.23
C THR A 292 11.09 -3.58 -14.39
N TRP A 293 10.07 -3.85 -15.21
CA TRP A 293 9.69 -2.97 -16.29
C TRP A 293 9.27 -1.59 -15.77
N SER A 294 8.38 -1.55 -14.77
CA SER A 294 7.91 -0.29 -14.19
C SER A 294 9.04 0.54 -13.62
N TYR A 295 10.00 -0.10 -12.95
CA TYR A 295 11.21 0.56 -12.46
C TYR A 295 12.03 1.18 -13.60
N HIS A 296 12.25 0.44 -14.68
CA HIS A 296 13.01 0.94 -15.83
C HIS A 296 12.29 2.09 -16.54
N THR A 297 10.98 2.00 -16.75
CA THR A 297 10.16 3.05 -17.36
C THR A 297 10.23 4.34 -16.54
N ILE A 298 10.01 4.25 -15.22
CA ILE A 298 10.11 5.41 -14.31
C ILE A 298 11.52 6.02 -14.35
N ARG A 299 12.57 5.18 -14.38
CA ARG A 299 13.96 5.65 -14.48
C ARG A 299 14.25 6.38 -15.79
N GLN A 300 13.66 5.94 -16.89
CA GLN A 300 13.81 6.61 -18.18
C GLN A 300 13.13 7.97 -18.19
N GLU A 301 11.96 8.09 -17.57
CA GLU A 301 11.21 9.36 -17.47
C GLU A 301 11.89 10.39 -16.56
N LEU A 302 12.50 9.95 -15.45
CA LEU A 302 13.16 10.83 -14.47
C LEU A 302 14.64 11.12 -14.77
N GLY A 303 15.25 10.40 -15.70
CA GLY A 303 16.67 10.48 -16.03
C GLY A 303 17.57 9.53 -15.20
N GLN A 304 18.70 9.11 -15.80
CA GLN A 304 19.54 8.02 -15.27
C GLN A 304 20.23 8.32 -13.92
N HIS A 305 20.35 9.60 -13.56
CA HIS A 305 21.06 10.09 -12.37
C HIS A 305 20.20 10.09 -11.09
N PHE A 306 18.94 9.66 -11.18
CA PHE A 306 18.09 9.57 -10.00
C PHE A 306 18.50 8.37 -9.13
N PRO A 307 18.79 8.55 -7.83
CA PRO A 307 19.03 7.44 -6.93
C PRO A 307 17.70 6.73 -6.64
N ILE A 308 17.34 5.74 -7.45
CA ILE A 308 16.14 4.95 -7.20
C ILE A 308 16.48 3.91 -6.11
N ASP A 309 15.93 4.15 -4.91
CA ASP A 309 16.09 3.35 -3.69
C ASP A 309 15.36 1.99 -3.78
N GLU A 310 15.85 0.96 -3.08
CA GLU A 310 15.18 -0.33 -2.82
C GLU A 310 13.73 -0.12 -2.34
N LYS A 311 13.47 0.98 -1.63
CA LYS A 311 12.12 1.35 -1.17
C LYS A 311 11.12 1.56 -2.32
N ILE A 312 11.55 2.06 -3.46
CA ILE A 312 10.68 2.30 -4.62
C ILE A 312 10.33 0.97 -5.29
N LEU A 313 11.33 0.10 -5.47
CA LEU A 313 11.11 -1.27 -5.95
C LEU A 313 10.16 -2.04 -5.05
N TYR A 314 10.37 -1.95 -3.73
CA TYR A 314 9.48 -2.54 -2.74
C TYR A 314 8.05 -2.02 -2.88
N TYR A 315 7.86 -0.69 -2.98
CA TYR A 315 6.55 -0.09 -3.12
C TYR A 315 5.84 -0.51 -4.40
N LEU A 316 6.53 -0.48 -5.55
CA LEU A 316 6.00 -0.96 -6.82
C LEU A 316 5.60 -2.42 -6.72
N ASN A 317 6.42 -3.26 -6.10
CA ASN A 317 6.09 -4.68 -5.93
C ASN A 317 4.80 -4.88 -5.09
N GLN A 318 4.64 -4.13 -4.00
CA GLN A 318 3.43 -4.19 -3.17
C GLN A 318 2.19 -3.79 -3.96
N LEU A 319 2.28 -2.70 -4.72
CA LEU A 319 1.19 -2.20 -5.54
C LEU A 319 0.81 -3.20 -6.65
N LEU A 320 1.79 -3.64 -7.42
CA LEU A 320 1.61 -4.52 -8.58
C LEU A 320 1.24 -5.95 -8.17
N GLY A 321 1.80 -6.45 -7.07
CA GLY A 321 1.35 -7.71 -6.47
C GLY A 321 -0.10 -7.62 -5.99
N SER A 322 -0.50 -6.47 -5.44
CA SER A 322 -1.89 -6.28 -5.00
C SER A 322 -2.84 -6.19 -6.20
N LEU A 323 -2.41 -5.55 -7.29
CA LEU A 323 -3.13 -5.52 -8.56
C LEU A 323 -3.27 -6.91 -9.20
N TYR A 324 -2.24 -7.74 -9.08
CA TYR A 324 -2.22 -9.09 -9.64
C TYR A 324 -3.18 -10.05 -8.92
N PHE A 325 -3.18 -10.04 -7.57
CA PHE A 325 -3.91 -11.03 -6.78
C PHE A 325 -5.32 -10.60 -6.35
N PHE A 326 -5.56 -9.30 -6.14
CA PHE A 326 -6.72 -8.83 -5.40
C PHE A 326 -7.58 -7.84 -6.17
N LYS A 327 -8.89 -8.00 -6.06
CA LYS A 327 -9.91 -7.18 -6.71
C LYS A 327 -10.72 -6.42 -5.66
N GLY A 328 -11.16 -5.21 -6.01
CA GLY A 328 -11.89 -4.33 -5.10
C GLY A 328 -11.03 -3.69 -4.01
N CYS A 329 -11.60 -2.70 -3.33
CA CYS A 329 -10.98 -2.03 -2.19
C CYS A 329 -12.00 -1.30 -1.33
N LEU A 330 -11.92 -1.45 0.00
CA LEU A 330 -12.74 -0.70 0.98
C LEU A 330 -12.05 0.55 1.54
N LYS A 331 -10.80 0.83 1.17
CA LYS A 331 -10.02 1.94 1.75
C LYS A 331 -10.56 3.30 1.33
N GLU A 332 -10.90 4.12 2.32
CA GLU A 332 -11.02 5.57 2.17
C GLU A 332 -9.67 6.16 1.74
N GLN A 333 -9.68 7.05 0.75
CA GLN A 333 -8.51 7.82 0.36
C GLN A 333 -8.73 9.30 0.68
N VAL A 334 -7.81 9.86 1.47
CA VAL A 334 -7.74 11.29 1.78
C VAL A 334 -6.86 11.96 0.75
N TRP A 335 -7.40 13.00 0.09
CA TRP A 335 -6.78 13.63 -1.08
C TRP A 335 -5.96 14.86 -0.71
N THR A 336 -4.94 15.13 -1.53
CA THR A 336 -4.25 16.42 -1.57
C THR A 336 -4.20 16.92 -3.01
N THR A 337 -4.33 18.24 -3.20
CA THR A 337 -4.40 18.88 -4.52
C THR A 337 -3.18 18.58 -5.42
N LYS A 338 -2.01 18.32 -4.82
CA LYS A 338 -0.77 18.01 -5.54
C LYS A 338 -0.72 16.64 -6.21
N GLN A 339 -1.64 15.72 -5.86
CA GLN A 339 -1.66 14.37 -6.43
C GLN A 339 -2.47 14.31 -7.73
N GLU A 340 -3.41 15.25 -7.93
CA GLU A 340 -4.31 15.25 -9.09
C GLU A 340 -3.56 15.34 -10.42
N GLU A 341 -2.45 16.07 -10.45
CA GLU A 341 -1.58 16.25 -11.64
C GLU A 341 -1.04 14.91 -12.20
N TYR A 342 -0.88 13.89 -11.35
CA TYR A 342 -0.28 12.61 -11.72
C TYR A 342 -1.29 11.48 -11.92
N VAL A 343 -2.59 11.73 -11.69
CA VAL A 343 -3.63 10.68 -11.73
C VAL A 343 -3.79 10.09 -13.13
N ALA A 344 -3.81 10.93 -14.17
CA ALA A 344 -3.95 10.48 -15.55
C ALA A 344 -2.76 9.59 -15.96
N ARG A 345 -1.53 10.08 -15.75
CA ARG A 345 -0.31 9.31 -16.04
C ARG A 345 -0.28 7.98 -15.28
N ALA A 346 -0.65 7.98 -14.00
CA ALA A 346 -0.70 6.75 -13.19
C ALA A 346 -1.75 5.75 -13.69
N SER A 347 -2.91 6.22 -14.12
CA SER A 347 -3.94 5.38 -14.76
C SER A 347 -3.40 4.74 -16.05
N ASP A 348 -2.78 5.54 -16.92
CA ASP A 348 -2.22 5.03 -18.17
C ASP A 348 -1.11 4.01 -17.90
N PHE A 349 -0.23 4.31 -16.95
CA PHE A 349 0.86 3.43 -16.55
C PHE A 349 0.36 2.07 -16.06
N LEU A 350 -0.68 2.04 -15.21
CA LEU A 350 -1.27 0.79 -14.75
C LEU A 350 -1.99 0.03 -15.88
N SER A 351 -2.55 0.75 -16.85
CA SER A 351 -3.12 0.14 -18.05
C SER A 351 -2.03 -0.56 -18.87
N GLU A 352 -0.88 0.08 -19.07
CA GLU A 352 0.29 -0.51 -19.74
C GLU A 352 0.76 -1.79 -19.01
N VAL A 353 0.81 -1.77 -17.67
CA VAL A 353 1.19 -2.95 -16.88
C VAL A 353 0.21 -4.10 -17.07
N LEU A 354 -1.10 -3.82 -17.03
CA LEU A 354 -2.12 -4.86 -17.26
C LEU A 354 -2.01 -5.46 -18.65
N GLU A 355 -1.90 -4.62 -19.67
CA GLU A 355 -1.79 -5.06 -21.06
C GLU A 355 -0.51 -5.86 -21.32
N GLN A 356 0.61 -5.48 -20.72
CA GLN A 356 1.87 -6.17 -20.98
C GLN A 356 2.03 -7.46 -20.18
N PHE A 357 1.63 -7.49 -18.90
CA PHE A 357 2.04 -8.56 -17.98
C PHE A 357 0.90 -9.42 -17.44
N TYR A 358 -0.29 -8.85 -17.17
CA TYR A 358 -1.32 -9.57 -16.41
C TYR A 358 -2.49 -10.03 -17.28
N GLN A 359 -2.84 -9.28 -18.33
CA GLN A 359 -3.99 -9.50 -19.18
C GLN A 359 -3.72 -9.14 -20.66
N PRO A 360 -2.70 -9.73 -21.32
CA PRO A 360 -2.32 -9.36 -22.69
C PRO A 360 -3.38 -9.65 -23.75
N GLN A 361 -4.36 -10.48 -23.42
CA GLN A 361 -5.50 -10.83 -24.29
C GLN A 361 -6.65 -9.81 -24.26
N PHE A 362 -6.61 -8.80 -23.37
CA PHE A 362 -7.62 -7.75 -23.25
C PHE A 362 -6.99 -6.37 -23.42
N PRO A 363 -6.63 -5.95 -24.65
CA PRO A 363 -6.10 -4.62 -24.87
C PRO A 363 -7.21 -3.55 -24.74
N THR A 364 -6.81 -2.33 -24.39
CA THR A 364 -7.58 -1.08 -24.50
C THR A 364 -8.79 -0.92 -23.58
N VAL A 365 -8.55 -0.92 -22.26
CA VAL A 365 -9.46 -0.24 -21.32
C VAL A 365 -8.63 0.58 -20.34
N ALA A 366 -8.90 1.89 -20.27
CA ALA A 366 -8.26 2.77 -19.29
C ALA A 366 -8.51 2.24 -17.87
N PHE A 367 -7.45 2.14 -17.08
CA PHE A 367 -7.50 1.59 -15.74
C PHE A 367 -8.18 2.58 -14.77
N GLN A 368 -9.42 2.29 -14.37
CA GLN A 368 -10.26 3.22 -13.61
C GLN A 368 -10.24 3.00 -12.09
N SER A 369 -9.50 2.01 -11.59
CA SER A 369 -9.49 1.64 -10.18
C SER A 369 -8.65 2.64 -9.36
N LYS A 370 -9.36 3.65 -8.84
CA LYS A 370 -8.80 4.75 -8.04
C LYS A 370 -7.87 4.25 -6.93
N GLU A 371 -8.24 3.18 -6.24
CA GLU A 371 -7.48 2.61 -5.14
C GLU A 371 -6.05 2.19 -5.50
N LYS A 372 -5.75 1.90 -6.78
CA LYS A 372 -4.38 1.59 -7.24
C LYS A 372 -3.74 2.77 -7.98
N VAL A 373 -4.53 3.57 -8.69
CA VAL A 373 -4.05 4.76 -9.40
C VAL A 373 -3.43 5.77 -8.44
N TYR A 374 -4.11 6.10 -7.34
CA TYR A 374 -3.63 7.15 -6.42
C TYR A 374 -2.33 6.77 -5.67
N PRO A 375 -2.12 5.53 -5.21
CA PRO A 375 -0.81 5.09 -4.71
C PRO A 375 0.32 5.34 -5.72
N LEU A 376 0.10 5.07 -7.00
CA LEU A 376 1.12 5.33 -8.03
C LEU A 376 1.29 6.82 -8.31
N ALA A 377 0.20 7.59 -8.37
CA ALA A 377 0.25 9.05 -8.49
C ALA A 377 1.00 9.70 -7.31
N SER A 378 0.85 9.15 -6.11
CA SER A 378 1.59 9.57 -4.92
C SER A 378 3.08 9.25 -5.02
N LEU A 379 3.44 8.11 -5.61
CA LEU A 379 4.83 7.79 -5.91
C LEU A 379 5.39 8.79 -6.93
N PHE A 380 4.69 9.09 -8.02
CA PHE A 380 5.13 10.11 -8.98
C PHE A 380 5.28 11.49 -8.34
N SER A 381 4.30 11.92 -7.55
CA SER A 381 4.39 13.17 -6.80
C SER A 381 5.59 13.20 -5.84
N TYR A 382 5.89 12.09 -5.17
CA TYR A 382 7.09 11.96 -4.32
C TYR A 382 8.37 12.05 -5.14
N LEU A 383 8.49 11.27 -6.22
CA LEU A 383 9.68 11.24 -7.07
C LEU A 383 9.97 12.60 -7.71
N ASN A 384 8.91 13.36 -8.03
CA ASN A 384 9.01 14.71 -8.55
C ASN A 384 9.54 15.74 -7.54
N GLN A 385 9.35 15.49 -6.24
CA GLN A 385 9.81 16.37 -5.16
C GLN A 385 11.24 16.07 -4.73
N VAL A 386 11.72 14.86 -5.00
CA VAL A 386 13.08 14.44 -4.63
C VAL A 386 14.04 14.91 -5.72
N ARG A 387 14.93 15.86 -5.40
CA ARG A 387 15.97 16.26 -6.34
C ARG A 387 17.01 15.14 -6.49
N PRO A 388 17.44 14.79 -7.71
CA PRO A 388 18.54 13.84 -7.89
C PRO A 388 19.81 14.43 -7.26
N VAL A 389 20.34 13.74 -6.26
CA VAL A 389 21.62 14.10 -5.65
C VAL A 389 22.72 13.56 -6.53
N LEU A 390 23.22 14.43 -7.43
CA LEU A 390 24.39 14.12 -8.24
C LEU A 390 25.66 14.53 -7.50
N VAL A 391 26.56 13.57 -7.29
CA VAL A 391 27.93 13.82 -6.82
C VAL A 391 28.83 14.05 -8.02
N ARG A 392 29.36 15.25 -8.18
CA ARG A 392 30.27 15.61 -9.28
C ARG A 392 31.70 15.42 -8.80
N ILE A 393 32.44 14.55 -9.47
CA ILE A 393 33.83 14.23 -9.15
C ILE A 393 34.74 14.72 -10.26
N GLY A 394 35.71 15.54 -9.90
CA GLY A 394 36.75 16.00 -10.81
C GLY A 394 37.95 15.07 -10.76
N PHE A 395 38.39 14.54 -11.90
CA PHE A 395 39.62 13.77 -12.01
C PHE A 395 40.76 14.68 -12.48
N LEU A 396 41.73 14.91 -11.59
CA LEU A 396 42.89 15.77 -11.80
C LEU A 396 44.15 14.92 -11.96
N SER A 397 44.55 14.70 -13.21
CA SER A 397 45.81 14.05 -13.55
C SER A 397 46.82 15.05 -14.12
N TYR A 398 48.07 14.91 -13.71
CA TYR A 398 49.22 15.62 -14.30
C TYR A 398 49.97 14.77 -15.33
N GLN A 399 49.46 13.56 -15.62
CA GLN A 399 50.04 12.63 -16.58
C GLN A 399 49.56 12.94 -18.00
N SER A 400 50.21 12.32 -19.00
CA SER A 400 49.73 12.35 -20.38
C SER A 400 48.29 11.77 -20.46
N PRO A 401 47.40 12.30 -21.31
CA PRO A 401 46.04 11.79 -21.48
C PRO A 401 45.97 10.27 -21.70
N ILE A 402 46.97 9.70 -22.37
CA ILE A 402 47.07 8.26 -22.65
C ILE A 402 47.14 7.41 -21.36
N LEU A 403 47.74 7.94 -20.29
CA LEU A 403 47.86 7.26 -19.00
C LEU A 403 46.69 7.59 -18.06
N ALA A 404 46.16 8.81 -18.16
CA ALA A 404 45.06 9.31 -17.34
C ALA A 404 43.69 8.74 -17.76
N GLU A 405 43.42 8.63 -19.07
CA GLU A 405 42.13 8.16 -19.60
C GLU A 405 41.74 6.74 -19.14
N PRO A 406 42.64 5.74 -19.12
CA PRO A 406 42.31 4.41 -18.60
C PRO A 406 41.84 4.43 -17.15
N ILE A 407 42.45 5.26 -16.32
CA ILE A 407 42.11 5.39 -14.89
C ILE A 407 40.75 6.07 -14.75
N LEU A 408 40.51 7.16 -15.48
CA LEU A 408 39.21 7.82 -15.55
C LEU A 408 38.11 6.85 -15.99
N PHE A 409 38.33 6.08 -17.05
CA PHE A 409 37.35 5.12 -17.55
C PHE A 409 37.06 4.01 -16.52
N GLN A 410 38.07 3.54 -15.80
CA GLN A 410 37.88 2.54 -14.73
C GLN A 410 37.05 3.11 -13.58
N LEU A 411 37.32 4.35 -13.16
CA LEU A 411 36.53 5.06 -12.15
C LEU A 411 35.07 5.22 -12.61
N GLN A 412 34.85 5.68 -13.84
CA GLN A 412 33.52 5.85 -14.43
C GLN A 412 32.75 4.52 -14.45
N LYS A 413 33.40 3.45 -14.93
CA LYS A 413 32.82 2.10 -14.99
C LYS A 413 32.43 1.56 -13.62
N GLU A 414 33.24 1.81 -12.59
CA GLU A 414 32.96 1.33 -11.23
C GLU A 414 31.88 2.14 -10.52
N PHE A 415 31.88 3.47 -10.68
CA PHE A 415 31.06 4.36 -9.86
C PHE A 415 29.79 4.87 -10.57
N GLU A 416 29.85 5.32 -11.82
CA GLU A 416 28.69 5.96 -12.48
C GLU A 416 27.54 4.97 -12.73
N ARG A 417 27.84 3.67 -12.83
CA ARG A 417 26.81 2.63 -12.98
C ARG A 417 26.04 2.33 -11.70
N LYS A 418 26.70 2.51 -10.55
CA LYS A 418 26.22 2.03 -9.24
C LYS A 418 25.76 3.18 -8.34
N TYR A 419 26.23 4.40 -8.58
CA TYR A 419 25.95 5.58 -7.76
C TYR A 419 25.50 6.74 -8.66
N ALA A 420 24.76 7.69 -8.08
CA ALA A 420 24.40 8.95 -8.74
C ALA A 420 25.62 9.89 -8.78
N VAL A 421 26.65 9.49 -9.53
CA VAL A 421 27.95 10.15 -9.63
C VAL A 421 28.22 10.46 -11.10
N THR A 422 28.87 11.60 -11.36
CA THR A 422 29.52 11.87 -12.65
C THR A 422 30.99 12.15 -12.39
N ILE A 423 31.87 11.44 -13.12
CA ILE A 423 33.32 11.61 -13.03
C ILE A 423 33.81 12.18 -14.35
N GLU A 424 34.34 13.39 -14.31
CA GLU A 424 34.82 14.11 -15.49
C GLU A 424 36.22 14.69 -15.24
N PRO A 425 37.00 15.00 -16.29
CA PRO A 425 38.25 15.73 -16.13
C PRO A 425 38.03 17.02 -15.33
N PHE A 426 38.95 17.31 -14.41
CA PHE A 426 38.87 18.51 -13.57
C PHE A 426 39.02 19.77 -14.42
N MET A 427 38.08 20.72 -14.27
CA MET A 427 38.15 22.05 -14.86
C MET A 427 37.94 23.11 -13.80
N GLU A 428 38.75 24.17 -13.82
CA GLU A 428 38.76 25.22 -12.78
C GLU A 428 37.45 26.01 -12.69
N ASP A 429 36.65 26.04 -13.76
CA ASP A 429 35.36 26.73 -13.84
C ASP A 429 34.18 25.93 -13.28
N LYS A 430 34.40 24.65 -12.93
CA LYS A 430 33.36 23.76 -12.41
C LYS A 430 33.48 23.54 -10.90
N VAL A 431 32.32 23.38 -10.26
CA VAL A 431 32.22 23.01 -8.84
C VAL A 431 32.11 21.50 -8.72
N TYR A 432 33.00 20.92 -7.92
CA TYR A 432 33.05 19.49 -7.63
C TYR A 432 32.82 19.22 -6.15
N ASP A 433 32.17 18.10 -5.85
CA ASP A 433 31.95 17.63 -4.48
C ASP A 433 33.15 16.83 -3.96
N LEU A 434 33.93 16.23 -4.87
CA LEU A 434 35.16 15.50 -4.59
C LEU A 434 36.12 15.69 -5.77
N VAL A 435 37.41 15.84 -5.48
CA VAL A 435 38.46 15.79 -6.50
C VAL A 435 39.32 14.57 -6.25
N ILE A 436 39.53 13.75 -7.28
CA ILE A 436 40.49 12.65 -7.26
C ILE A 436 41.73 13.14 -7.98
N SER A 437 42.87 13.17 -7.28
CA SER A 437 44.13 13.65 -7.83
C SER A 437 45.23 12.58 -7.74
N GLU A 438 46.09 12.53 -8.76
CA GLU A 438 47.29 11.69 -8.77
C GLU A 438 48.55 12.42 -8.28
N GLY A 439 48.42 13.67 -7.80
CA GLY A 439 49.56 14.55 -7.58
C GLY A 439 49.44 15.50 -6.40
N GLN A 440 49.96 16.72 -6.58
CA GLN A 440 50.17 17.71 -5.53
C GLN A 440 48.87 18.27 -4.93
N GLU A 441 49.02 18.96 -3.80
CA GLU A 441 47.93 19.54 -3.03
C GLU A 441 46.97 20.38 -3.89
N CYS A 442 45.70 19.97 -3.89
CA CYS A 442 44.60 20.70 -4.53
C CYS A 442 43.79 21.44 -3.47
N LEU A 443 43.50 22.73 -3.72
CA LEU A 443 42.66 23.58 -2.85
C LEU A 443 41.17 23.32 -3.08
N ALA A 444 40.76 22.05 -3.07
CA ALA A 444 39.35 21.66 -3.11
C ALA A 444 38.88 21.22 -1.70
N PRO A 445 37.59 21.43 -1.37
CA PRO A 445 37.06 21.16 -0.02
C PRO A 445 37.11 19.67 0.37
N SER A 446 37.10 18.77 -0.61
CA SER A 446 37.22 17.33 -0.42
C SER A 446 38.08 16.73 -1.52
N VAL A 447 39.20 16.09 -1.16
CA VAL A 447 40.19 15.55 -2.11
C VAL A 447 40.62 14.15 -1.70
N TYR A 448 40.74 13.26 -2.69
CA TYR A 448 41.35 11.94 -2.56
C TYR A 448 42.61 11.85 -3.42
N TYR A 449 43.73 11.44 -2.82
CA TYR A 449 45.02 11.33 -3.51
C TYR A 449 45.35 9.87 -3.84
N LEU A 450 45.59 9.59 -5.12
CA LEU A 450 46.09 8.30 -5.60
C LEU A 450 47.61 8.23 -5.39
N HIS A 451 48.12 7.13 -4.84
CA HIS A 451 49.52 7.06 -4.41
C HIS A 451 50.50 6.72 -5.53
N GLN A 452 50.05 6.11 -6.63
CA GLN A 452 50.86 5.74 -7.81
C GLN A 452 50.04 5.15 -8.99
N GLY A 453 48.72 5.06 -8.82
CA GLY A 453 47.77 4.41 -9.71
C GLY A 453 46.50 4.09 -8.94
N LEU A 454 45.52 3.45 -9.60
CA LEU A 454 44.25 3.06 -8.98
C LEU A 454 44.31 1.61 -8.46
N TYR A 455 44.39 1.45 -7.14
CA TYR A 455 44.38 0.16 -6.46
C TYR A 455 42.99 -0.21 -5.89
N GLU A 456 42.78 -1.48 -5.54
CA GLU A 456 41.50 -1.93 -4.96
C GLU A 456 41.15 -1.20 -3.66
N GLN A 457 42.15 -0.87 -2.84
CA GLN A 457 41.96 -0.14 -1.60
C GLN A 457 41.47 1.30 -1.84
N ASP A 458 41.88 1.91 -2.96
CA ASP A 458 41.37 3.21 -3.38
C ASP A 458 39.88 3.13 -3.74
N LEU A 459 39.47 2.09 -4.47
CA LEU A 459 38.06 1.87 -4.80
C LEU A 459 37.18 1.70 -3.56
N ILE A 460 37.65 0.95 -2.55
CA ILE A 460 36.94 0.76 -1.28
C ILE A 460 36.80 2.08 -0.53
N THR A 461 37.85 2.91 -0.52
CA THR A 461 37.86 4.19 0.21
C THR A 461 37.01 5.23 -0.49
N LEU A 462 37.18 5.39 -1.81
CA LEU A 462 36.36 6.25 -2.66
C LEU A 462 34.88 5.88 -2.54
N LYS A 463 34.54 4.58 -2.52
CA LYS A 463 33.17 4.13 -2.29
C LYS A 463 32.58 4.70 -0.99
N LYS A 464 33.32 4.63 0.12
CA LYS A 464 32.86 5.18 1.42
C LYS A 464 32.70 6.69 1.38
N MET A 465 33.64 7.41 0.76
CA MET A 465 33.59 8.86 0.63
C MET A 465 32.41 9.33 -0.22
N ILE A 466 32.21 8.71 -1.39
CA ILE A 466 31.08 8.98 -2.28
C ILE A 466 29.75 8.78 -1.55
N GLN A 467 29.60 7.67 -0.80
CA GLN A 467 28.41 7.41 -0.01
C GLN A 467 28.16 8.46 1.08
N ALA A 468 29.21 8.94 1.75
CA ALA A 468 29.08 9.97 2.78
C ALA A 468 28.64 11.32 2.18
N ILE A 469 29.25 11.73 1.06
CA ILE A 469 28.91 12.96 0.34
C ILE A 469 27.47 12.90 -0.16
N GLN A 470 27.07 11.76 -0.74
CA GLN A 470 25.70 11.57 -1.23
C GLN A 470 24.69 11.70 -0.08
N LEU A 471 24.95 11.07 1.06
CA LEU A 471 24.08 11.16 2.25
C LEU A 471 23.96 12.60 2.78
N GLU A 472 25.04 13.38 2.75
CA GLU A 472 25.03 14.79 3.16
C GLU A 472 24.22 15.65 2.19
N LYS A 473 24.42 15.48 0.89
CA LYS A 473 23.66 16.20 -0.14
C LYS A 473 22.18 15.80 -0.14
N GLU A 474 21.83 14.55 0.18
CA GLU A 474 20.44 14.09 0.38
C GLU A 474 19.76 14.81 1.54
N LYS A 475 20.46 14.99 2.68
CA LYS A 475 19.96 15.77 3.82
C LYS A 475 19.69 17.23 3.46
N VAL A 476 20.57 17.84 2.66
CA VAL A 476 20.42 19.23 2.20
C VAL A 476 19.33 19.35 1.13
N ALA A 477 19.24 18.42 0.18
CA ALA A 477 18.23 18.42 -0.87
C ALA A 477 16.80 18.29 -0.30
N GLY A 478 16.61 17.52 0.77
CA GLY A 478 15.34 17.44 1.51
C GLY A 478 14.82 18.78 2.05
N SER A 479 15.63 19.84 2.04
CA SER A 479 15.26 21.18 2.52
C SER A 479 14.88 22.21 1.44
N ARG A 480 15.04 21.90 0.14
CA ARG A 480 14.75 22.84 -0.97
C ARG A 480 13.78 22.24 -1.98
N LEU A 481 12.50 22.55 -1.79
CA LEU A 481 11.40 22.29 -2.72
C LEU A 481 11.40 23.40 -3.78
N GLU A 482 11.62 23.09 -5.07
CA GLU A 482 11.04 23.80 -6.22
C GLU A 482 11.53 23.18 -7.54
N GLU A 483 10.59 23.06 -8.47
CA GLU A 483 10.60 22.56 -9.87
C GLU A 483 10.25 21.07 -10.14
N PRO A 484 9.22 20.79 -10.98
CA PRO A 484 8.80 19.45 -11.38
C PRO A 484 9.67 18.85 -12.50
N SER A 485 9.95 17.54 -12.42
CA SER A 485 10.75 16.73 -13.34
C SER A 485 9.95 15.84 -14.30
N PHE A 486 8.63 15.67 -14.11
CA PHE A 486 7.80 14.92 -15.06
C PHE A 486 7.23 15.83 -16.15
N PRO A 487 7.23 15.42 -17.44
CA PRO A 487 6.48 16.11 -18.46
C PRO A 487 4.98 15.94 -18.20
N ILE A 488 4.31 17.00 -17.77
CA ILE A 488 2.85 17.05 -17.70
C ILE A 488 2.37 17.31 -19.13
N ASP A 489 1.97 16.27 -19.85
CA ASP A 489 1.29 16.45 -21.12
C ASP A 489 -0.10 17.02 -20.86
N SER A 490 -0.25 18.33 -21.10
CA SER A 490 -1.55 18.97 -21.18
C SER A 490 -2.25 18.52 -22.48
N ARG A 491 -3.17 17.56 -22.38
CA ARG A 491 -4.17 17.30 -23.43
C ARG A 491 -5.56 17.18 -22.85
#